data_AF-A0A564W4D9-F1
#
_entry.id   AF-A0A564W4D9-F1
#
_cell.length_a   1.000
_cell.length_b   1.000
_cell.length_c   1.000
_cell.angle_alpha   90.00
_cell.angle_beta   90.00
_cell.angle_gamma   90.00
#
_symmetry.space_group_name_H-M   'P 1'
#
loop_
_entity.id
_entity.type
_entity.pdbx_description
1 polymer ?
#
loop_
_entity_poly.entity_id
_entity_poly.type
_entity_poly.pdbx_seq_one_letter_code
_entity_poly.pdbx_strand_id
1 'polypeptide(L)'
;MKTFFDKKRKDPYPSKIDDYSEKQIKELGKTWKNYEKLSEGEKKAVQEEKTYQSFQKLLTALGEKYHFDQATGTNLDDNKDEALPWYVQMVVNPKIADESEVETIQKVLGKKSEVLSLNEIHFVDTLTGDDWKPKDILKVQLPMADLGDYKSCMIVHITDKGKVEFLKGKISDSYISFDAAEFSSYGIVGFMGDSDEILSGQEKKKPVWPWIAAGGAALILVVILGGVQIADSRRKKKDKGEK
;
A
#
# COMPACT_ATOMS: atom_id res chain seq x y z
N MET A 1 37.34 -20.01 -10.64
CA MET A 1 36.37 -19.20 -9.86
C MET A 1 35.28 -20.12 -9.34
N LYS A 2 34.99 -20.08 -8.04
CA LYS A 2 33.81 -20.75 -7.49
C LYS A 2 32.61 -19.88 -7.88
N THR A 3 31.60 -20.44 -8.54
CA THR A 3 30.41 -19.66 -8.93
C THR A 3 29.65 -19.21 -7.69
N PHE A 4 29.13 -17.98 -7.71
CA PHE A 4 28.40 -17.43 -6.57
C PHE A 4 27.14 -18.25 -6.26
N PHE A 5 26.44 -18.64 -7.33
CA PHE A 5 25.31 -19.56 -7.22
C PHE A 5 25.78 -21.02 -7.25
N ASP A 6 25.31 -21.82 -6.30
CA ASP A 6 25.55 -23.26 -6.32
C ASP A 6 24.82 -23.89 -7.52
N LYS A 7 25.58 -24.54 -8.41
CA LYS A 7 25.05 -25.22 -9.60
C LYS A 7 24.30 -26.52 -9.27
N LYS A 8 24.45 -27.05 -8.04
CA LYS A 8 23.83 -28.31 -7.60
C LYS A 8 23.01 -28.09 -6.33
N ARG A 9 21.92 -27.32 -6.43
CA ARG A 9 20.93 -27.26 -5.34
C ARG A 9 20.27 -28.63 -5.20
N LYS A 10 20.22 -29.14 -3.96
CA LYS A 10 19.53 -30.40 -3.64
C LYS A 10 18.01 -30.28 -3.81
N ASP A 11 17.47 -29.09 -3.57
CA ASP A 11 16.06 -28.77 -3.74
C ASP A 11 15.92 -27.78 -4.92
N PRO A 12 15.49 -28.23 -6.12
CA PRO A 12 15.21 -27.32 -7.22
C PRO A 12 14.03 -26.41 -6.88
N TYR A 13 14.04 -25.21 -7.43
CA TYR A 13 12.91 -24.30 -7.28
C TYR A 13 11.71 -24.79 -8.11
N PRO A 14 10.48 -24.74 -7.57
CA PRO A 14 9.28 -25.00 -8.34
C PRO A 14 9.15 -24.06 -9.55
N SER A 15 8.41 -24.48 -10.57
CA SER A 15 8.15 -23.63 -11.74
C SER A 15 7.12 -22.52 -11.47
N LYS A 16 6.29 -22.67 -10.42
CA LYS A 16 5.27 -21.70 -10.00
C LYS A 16 5.62 -21.17 -8.62
N ILE A 17 5.46 -19.86 -8.42
CA ILE A 17 5.80 -19.20 -7.15
C ILE A 17 4.91 -19.64 -5.97
N ASP A 18 3.69 -20.09 -6.25
CA ASP A 18 2.76 -20.60 -5.25
C ASP A 18 3.20 -21.92 -4.61
N ASP A 19 4.02 -22.68 -5.32
CA ASP A 19 4.52 -23.98 -4.86
C ASP A 19 5.78 -23.83 -3.97
N TYR A 20 6.26 -22.60 -3.74
CA TYR A 20 7.48 -22.36 -2.96
C TYR A 20 7.21 -22.57 -1.47
N SER A 21 8.02 -23.43 -0.86
CA SER A 21 8.04 -23.56 0.60
C SER A 21 8.66 -22.33 1.27
N GLU A 22 8.28 -22.07 2.52
CA GLU A 22 8.93 -21.03 3.34
C GLU A 22 10.45 -21.21 3.43
N LYS A 23 10.93 -22.45 3.44
CA LYS A 23 12.36 -22.77 3.45
C LYS A 23 13.04 -22.25 2.19
N GLN A 24 12.44 -22.48 1.01
CA GLN A 24 12.97 -22.00 -0.27
C GLN A 24 12.97 -20.47 -0.36
N ILE A 25 11.91 -19.81 0.14
CA ILE A 25 11.84 -18.34 0.25
C ILE A 25 12.95 -17.81 1.16
N LYS A 26 13.15 -18.42 2.34
CA LYS A 26 14.23 -18.06 3.28
C LYS A 26 15.62 -18.25 2.63
N GLU A 27 15.80 -19.26 1.80
CA GLU A 27 17.05 -19.49 1.05
C GLU A 27 17.28 -18.42 -0.03
N LEU A 28 16.24 -17.98 -0.74
CA LEU A 28 16.32 -16.85 -1.67
C LEU A 28 16.75 -15.57 -0.93
N GLY A 29 16.10 -15.27 0.20
CA GLY A 29 16.43 -14.12 1.04
C GLY A 29 17.87 -14.14 1.56
N LYS A 30 18.38 -15.32 1.98
CA LYS A 30 19.80 -15.48 2.36
C LYS A 30 20.75 -15.22 1.18
N THR A 31 20.41 -15.74 0.00
CA THR A 31 21.20 -15.56 -1.21
C THR A 31 21.26 -14.08 -1.59
N TRP A 32 20.13 -13.39 -1.55
CA TRP A 32 20.03 -11.94 -1.77
C TRP A 32 20.86 -11.14 -0.77
N LYS A 33 20.71 -11.41 0.55
CA LYS A 33 21.50 -10.74 1.59
C LYS A 33 23.01 -10.94 1.42
N ASN A 34 23.44 -12.10 0.90
CA ASN A 34 24.84 -12.33 0.60
C ASN A 34 25.31 -11.56 -0.64
N TYR A 35 24.47 -11.49 -1.68
CA TYR A 35 24.74 -10.71 -2.88
C TYR A 35 24.85 -9.21 -2.54
N GLU A 36 23.98 -8.70 -1.67
CA GLU A 36 24.00 -7.28 -1.28
C GLU A 36 25.24 -6.85 -0.49
N LYS A 37 25.95 -7.79 0.13
CA LYS A 37 27.21 -7.53 0.85
C LYS A 37 28.44 -7.49 -0.04
N LEU A 38 28.31 -7.90 -1.31
CA LEU A 38 29.41 -7.86 -2.27
C LEU A 38 29.78 -6.42 -2.61
N SER A 39 31.06 -6.20 -2.93
CA SER A 39 31.50 -4.95 -3.54
C SER A 39 30.90 -4.77 -4.93
N GLU A 40 30.86 -3.53 -5.43
CA GLU A 40 30.35 -3.23 -6.78
C GLU A 40 31.04 -4.06 -7.89
N GLY A 41 32.35 -4.28 -7.77
CA GLY A 41 33.09 -5.12 -8.73
C GLY A 41 32.68 -6.59 -8.68
N GLU A 42 32.43 -7.12 -7.49
CA GLU A 42 31.93 -8.49 -7.30
C GLU A 42 30.48 -8.64 -7.74
N LYS A 43 29.61 -7.68 -7.45
CA LYS A 43 28.21 -7.67 -7.94
C LYS A 43 28.19 -7.75 -9.47
N LYS A 44 29.01 -6.94 -10.16
CA LYS A 44 29.15 -6.98 -11.62
C LYS A 44 29.59 -8.35 -12.13
N ALA A 45 30.60 -8.96 -11.51
CA ALA A 45 31.05 -10.30 -11.88
C ALA A 45 29.95 -11.37 -11.69
N VAL A 46 29.13 -11.26 -10.63
CA VAL A 46 27.99 -12.17 -10.41
C VAL A 46 26.88 -11.94 -11.43
N GLN A 47 26.60 -10.69 -11.80
CA GLN A 47 25.58 -10.33 -12.79
C GLN A 47 25.86 -10.90 -14.19
N GLU A 48 27.12 -11.14 -14.53
CA GLU A 48 27.52 -11.79 -15.78
C GLU A 48 27.19 -13.29 -15.82
N GLU A 49 26.93 -13.93 -14.66
CA GLU A 49 26.55 -15.34 -14.61
C GLU A 49 25.10 -15.55 -15.11
N LYS A 50 24.88 -16.52 -16.01
CA LYS A 50 23.51 -16.90 -16.45
C LYS A 50 22.57 -17.26 -15.29
N THR A 51 23.13 -17.81 -14.20
CA THR A 51 22.42 -18.15 -12.98
C THR A 51 21.88 -16.94 -12.22
N TYR A 52 22.48 -15.75 -12.40
CA TYR A 52 21.96 -14.51 -11.85
C TYR A 52 20.64 -14.10 -12.48
N GLN A 53 20.52 -14.21 -13.82
CA GLN A 53 19.26 -13.90 -14.51
C GLN A 53 18.12 -14.81 -14.04
N SER A 54 18.40 -16.11 -13.86
CA SER A 54 17.42 -17.03 -13.28
C SER A 54 17.05 -16.59 -11.86
N PHE A 55 18.03 -16.24 -11.02
CA PHE A 55 17.78 -15.77 -9.67
C PHE A 55 16.93 -14.49 -9.63
N GLN A 56 17.23 -13.49 -10.46
CA GLN A 56 16.43 -12.27 -10.55
C GLN A 56 14.98 -12.55 -10.93
N LYS A 57 14.73 -13.42 -11.92
CA LYS A 57 13.37 -13.82 -12.29
C LYS A 57 12.60 -14.43 -11.12
N LEU A 58 13.27 -15.17 -10.24
CA LEU A 58 12.63 -15.71 -9.04
C LEU A 58 12.28 -14.61 -8.03
N LEU A 59 13.13 -13.60 -7.88
CA LEU A 59 12.86 -12.46 -7.00
C LEU A 59 11.70 -11.63 -7.55
N THR A 60 11.68 -11.33 -8.86
CA THR A 60 10.58 -10.62 -9.52
C THR A 60 9.25 -11.34 -9.31
N ALA A 61 9.19 -12.65 -9.59
CA ALA A 61 7.96 -13.44 -9.40
C ALA A 61 7.50 -13.48 -7.93
N LEU A 62 8.44 -13.44 -6.98
CA LEU A 62 8.10 -13.35 -5.55
C LEU A 62 7.57 -11.96 -5.18
N GLY A 63 8.13 -10.90 -5.77
CA GLY A 63 7.61 -9.54 -5.67
C GLY A 63 6.17 -9.44 -6.17
N GLU A 64 5.90 -9.90 -7.40
CA GLU A 64 4.55 -9.96 -7.98
C GLU A 64 3.55 -10.68 -7.05
N LYS A 65 3.95 -11.81 -6.45
CA LYS A 65 3.12 -12.52 -5.45
C LYS A 65 2.85 -11.68 -4.20
N TYR A 66 3.83 -10.93 -3.74
CA TYR A 66 3.78 -10.14 -2.52
C TYR A 66 3.10 -8.78 -2.69
N HIS A 67 3.04 -8.26 -3.92
CA HIS A 67 2.49 -6.95 -4.24
C HIS A 67 1.04 -7.04 -4.76
N PHE A 68 0.51 -8.27 -4.92
CA PHE A 68 -0.87 -8.55 -5.24
C PHE A 68 -1.57 -9.37 -4.14
N ASP A 69 -2.65 -8.83 -3.59
CA ASP A 69 -3.52 -9.58 -2.68
C ASP A 69 -4.70 -10.19 -3.45
N GLN A 70 -4.67 -11.52 -3.63
CA GLN A 70 -5.68 -12.23 -4.40
C GLN A 70 -7.09 -12.18 -3.77
N ALA A 71 -7.18 -12.09 -2.45
CA ALA A 71 -8.46 -12.15 -1.73
C ALA A 71 -9.30 -10.89 -1.97
N THR A 72 -8.66 -9.72 -1.93
CA THR A 72 -9.31 -8.42 -2.14
C THR A 72 -9.13 -7.90 -3.57
N GLY A 73 -8.17 -8.45 -4.33
CA GLY A 73 -7.74 -7.97 -5.64
C GLY A 73 -6.90 -6.70 -5.60
N THR A 74 -6.49 -6.21 -4.41
CA THR A 74 -5.61 -5.05 -4.27
C THR A 74 -4.27 -5.30 -4.95
N ASN A 75 -3.81 -4.36 -5.76
CA ASN A 75 -2.64 -4.53 -6.63
C ASN A 75 -1.67 -3.34 -6.53
N LEU A 76 -0.39 -3.64 -6.31
CA LEU A 76 0.74 -2.70 -6.27
C LEU A 76 1.86 -3.04 -7.29
N ASP A 77 1.62 -3.93 -8.26
CA ASP A 77 2.64 -4.42 -9.20
C ASP A 77 3.18 -3.34 -10.15
N ASP A 78 2.47 -2.23 -10.34
CA ASP A 78 2.91 -1.10 -11.18
C ASP A 78 3.88 -0.14 -10.46
N ASN A 79 4.53 -0.63 -9.40
CA ASN A 79 5.59 0.08 -8.68
C ASN A 79 6.95 -0.46 -9.09
N LYS A 80 7.96 0.42 -9.06
CA LYS A 80 9.35 0.02 -9.32
C LYS A 80 9.95 -0.66 -8.10
N ASP A 81 10.87 -1.58 -8.33
CA ASP A 81 11.61 -2.30 -7.29
C ASP A 81 12.28 -1.38 -6.25
N GLU A 82 12.71 -0.17 -6.63
CA GLU A 82 13.31 0.78 -5.67
C GLU A 82 12.29 1.31 -4.65
N ALA A 83 11.05 1.54 -5.10
CA ALA A 83 9.97 2.05 -4.27
C ALA A 83 9.29 0.92 -3.47
N LEU A 84 9.12 -0.25 -4.09
CA LEU A 84 8.51 -1.43 -3.48
C LEU A 84 9.36 -2.68 -3.79
N PRO A 85 10.36 -3.00 -2.95
CA PRO A 85 11.25 -4.14 -3.19
C PRO A 85 10.54 -5.49 -3.15
N TRP A 86 11.06 -6.46 -3.90
CA TRP A 86 10.52 -7.83 -3.98
C TRP A 86 10.30 -8.52 -2.63
N TYR A 87 11.05 -8.15 -1.59
CA TYR A 87 10.99 -8.80 -0.29
C TYR A 87 9.96 -8.16 0.66
N VAL A 88 9.29 -7.09 0.22
CA VAL A 88 8.22 -6.45 0.96
C VAL A 88 6.90 -7.10 0.58
N GLN A 89 6.20 -7.65 1.58
CA GLN A 89 4.88 -8.23 1.41
C GLN A 89 3.81 -7.21 1.81
N MET A 90 2.86 -6.97 0.91
CA MET A 90 1.61 -6.29 1.22
C MET A 90 0.70 -7.24 2.00
N VAL A 91 0.10 -6.73 3.07
CA VAL A 91 -0.92 -7.41 3.85
C VAL A 91 -2.18 -6.56 3.83
N VAL A 92 -3.29 -7.16 3.41
CA VAL A 92 -4.57 -6.48 3.22
C VAL A 92 -5.61 -7.13 4.11
N ASN A 93 -6.23 -6.33 4.98
CA ASN A 93 -7.29 -6.77 5.88
C ASN A 93 -8.58 -5.99 5.59
N PRO A 94 -9.66 -6.64 5.12
CA PRO A 94 -10.95 -5.98 4.98
C PRO A 94 -11.42 -5.38 6.30
N LYS A 95 -11.92 -4.14 6.23
CA LYS A 95 -12.40 -3.36 7.38
C LYS A 95 -13.81 -2.85 7.08
N ILE A 96 -14.63 -2.73 8.13
CA ILE A 96 -15.90 -1.99 8.08
C ILE A 96 -15.67 -0.63 8.72
N ALA A 97 -16.11 0.44 8.07
CA ALA A 97 -16.02 1.79 8.63
C ALA A 97 -16.91 1.90 9.88
N ASP A 98 -16.41 2.52 10.94
CA ASP A 98 -17.22 2.76 12.14
C ASP A 98 -18.21 3.92 11.96
N GLU A 99 -19.17 4.05 12.90
CA GLU A 99 -20.21 5.07 12.82
C GLU A 99 -19.64 6.49 12.72
N SER A 100 -18.53 6.78 13.42
CA SER A 100 -17.91 8.10 13.44
C SER A 100 -17.17 8.42 12.14
N GLU A 101 -16.53 7.42 11.54
CA GLU A 101 -15.93 7.48 10.22
C GLU A 101 -17.02 7.73 9.16
N VAL A 102 -18.11 6.96 9.19
CA VAL A 102 -19.25 7.12 8.27
C VAL A 102 -19.90 8.49 8.40
N GLU A 103 -20.11 8.99 9.63
CA GLU A 103 -20.63 10.33 9.86
C GLU A 103 -19.72 11.41 9.28
N THR A 104 -18.40 11.26 9.44
CA THR A 104 -17.42 12.20 8.89
C THR A 104 -17.44 12.18 7.37
N ILE A 105 -17.57 11.00 6.77
CA ILE A 105 -17.70 10.85 5.33
C ILE A 105 -18.96 11.54 4.80
N GLN A 106 -20.11 11.29 5.43
CA GLN A 106 -21.38 11.88 5.03
C GLN A 106 -21.44 13.40 5.25
N LYS A 107 -20.67 13.96 6.19
CA LYS A 107 -20.55 15.42 6.37
C LYS A 107 -19.88 16.08 5.16
N VAL A 108 -18.95 15.37 4.51
CA VAL A 108 -18.22 15.88 3.34
C VAL A 108 -18.94 15.55 2.04
N LEU A 109 -19.36 14.31 1.85
CA LEU A 109 -19.91 13.81 0.58
C LEU A 109 -21.46 13.85 0.52
N GLY A 110 -22.10 14.24 1.62
CA GLY A 110 -23.55 14.29 1.77
C GLY A 110 -24.14 13.01 2.36
N LYS A 111 -25.36 13.11 2.89
CA LYS A 111 -26.05 11.98 3.59
C LYS A 111 -26.31 10.75 2.72
N LYS A 112 -26.26 10.89 1.39
CA LYS A 112 -26.39 9.80 0.43
C LYS A 112 -25.01 9.37 -0.08
N SER A 113 -24.14 8.99 0.85
CA SER A 113 -22.82 8.41 0.56
C SER A 113 -22.65 7.10 1.32
N GLU A 114 -21.95 6.14 0.73
CA GLU A 114 -21.71 4.80 1.30
C GLU A 114 -20.27 4.35 1.05
N VAL A 115 -19.66 3.74 2.07
CA VAL A 115 -18.36 3.07 1.95
C VAL A 115 -18.60 1.71 1.31
N LEU A 116 -18.23 1.58 0.04
CA LEU A 116 -18.47 0.39 -0.78
C LEU A 116 -17.38 -0.67 -0.58
N SER A 117 -16.16 -0.23 -0.26
CA SER A 117 -15.05 -1.09 0.15
C SER A 117 -14.13 -0.33 1.08
N LEU A 118 -13.46 -1.05 1.99
CA LEU A 118 -12.44 -0.50 2.87
C LEU A 118 -11.51 -1.63 3.31
N ASN A 119 -10.21 -1.42 3.15
CA ASN A 119 -9.18 -2.36 3.54
C ASN A 119 -8.08 -1.62 4.30
N GLU A 120 -7.64 -2.19 5.42
CA GLU A 120 -6.37 -1.82 6.05
C GLU A 120 -5.22 -2.47 5.28
N ILE A 121 -4.27 -1.64 4.86
CA ILE A 121 -3.11 -2.04 4.07
C ILE A 121 -1.85 -1.70 4.87
N HIS A 122 -1.03 -2.72 5.14
CA HIS A 122 0.29 -2.55 5.74
C HIS A 122 1.31 -3.45 5.04
N PHE A 123 2.58 -3.30 5.41
CA PHE A 123 3.68 -4.01 4.77
C PHE A 123 4.60 -4.68 5.78
N VAL A 124 5.12 -5.84 5.40
CA VAL A 124 6.08 -6.60 6.20
C VAL A 124 7.34 -6.85 5.38
N ASP A 125 8.51 -6.59 5.96
CA ASP A 125 9.78 -7.05 5.40
C ASP A 125 9.90 -8.56 5.64
N THR A 126 9.74 -9.37 4.60
CA THR A 126 9.78 -10.84 4.73
C THR A 126 11.16 -11.39 5.09
N LEU A 127 12.21 -10.58 5.01
CA LEU A 127 13.57 -10.98 5.39
C LEU A 127 13.86 -10.84 6.87
N THR A 128 13.12 -9.99 7.59
CA THR A 128 13.29 -9.76 9.04
C THR A 128 12.03 -10.09 9.84
N GLY A 129 10.86 -9.98 9.21
CA GLY A 129 9.54 -10.09 9.84
C GLY A 129 9.04 -8.78 10.44
N ASP A 130 9.76 -7.67 10.23
CA ASP A 130 9.41 -6.37 10.81
C ASP A 130 8.41 -5.61 9.93
N ASP A 131 7.65 -4.70 10.56
CA ASP A 131 6.84 -3.74 9.83
C ASP A 131 7.72 -2.91 8.88
N TRP A 132 7.26 -2.78 7.64
CA TRP A 132 7.92 -1.97 6.64
C TRP A 132 7.08 -0.74 6.30
N LYS A 133 7.74 0.39 6.06
CA LYS A 133 7.06 1.63 5.63
C LYS A 133 7.69 2.14 4.34
N PRO A 134 6.87 2.53 3.36
CA PRO A 134 7.38 3.10 2.12
C PRO A 134 8.12 4.41 2.38
N LYS A 135 9.23 4.57 1.67
CA LYS A 135 10.02 5.80 1.63
C LYS A 135 9.61 6.70 0.47
N ASP A 136 9.05 6.10 -0.57
CA ASP A 136 8.55 6.74 -1.77
C ASP A 136 7.03 6.60 -1.88
N ILE A 137 6.45 7.35 -2.80
CA ILE A 137 5.03 7.23 -3.12
C ILE A 137 4.81 5.94 -3.92
N LEU A 138 3.80 5.18 -3.53
CA LEU A 138 3.39 3.98 -4.23
C LEU A 138 2.10 4.21 -5.02
N LYS A 139 2.06 3.68 -6.23
CA LYS A 139 0.82 3.57 -7.01
C LYS A 139 0.01 2.40 -6.50
N VAL A 140 -1.24 2.66 -6.13
CA VAL A 140 -2.17 1.67 -5.59
C VAL A 140 -3.30 1.46 -6.57
N GLN A 141 -3.70 0.20 -6.76
CA GLN A 141 -4.91 -0.14 -7.50
C GLN A 141 -5.85 -0.95 -6.61
N LEU A 142 -7.08 -0.46 -6.45
CA LEU A 142 -8.15 -1.21 -5.80
C LEU A 142 -9.14 -1.68 -6.87
N PRO A 143 -9.66 -2.91 -6.80
CA PRO A 143 -10.75 -3.32 -7.66
C PRO A 143 -11.93 -2.37 -7.51
N MET A 144 -12.50 -2.01 -8.65
CA MET A 144 -13.63 -1.10 -8.69
C MET A 144 -14.83 -1.75 -7.98
N ALA A 145 -15.37 -1.08 -6.97
CA ALA A 145 -16.60 -1.52 -6.31
C ALA A 145 -17.82 -1.27 -7.22
N ASP A 146 -18.87 -2.09 -7.03
CA ASP A 146 -20.16 -1.82 -7.68
C ASP A 146 -20.75 -0.53 -7.12
N LEU A 147 -20.99 0.45 -8.00
CA LEU A 147 -21.53 1.74 -7.61
C LEU A 147 -23.05 1.71 -7.43
N GLY A 148 -23.76 0.70 -7.95
CA GLY A 148 -25.22 0.70 -7.98
C GLY A 148 -25.80 2.01 -8.52
N ASP A 149 -26.57 2.72 -7.68
CA ASP A 149 -27.22 3.99 -8.04
C ASP A 149 -26.36 5.25 -7.78
N TYR A 150 -25.14 5.10 -7.26
CA TYR A 150 -24.26 6.25 -7.00
C TYR A 150 -23.75 6.86 -8.30
N LYS A 151 -23.75 8.19 -8.37
CA LYS A 151 -23.32 8.92 -9.58
C LYS A 151 -21.81 8.98 -9.72
N SER A 152 -21.10 9.01 -8.60
CA SER A 152 -19.65 9.21 -8.53
C SER A 152 -19.04 8.37 -7.41
N CYS A 153 -17.73 8.20 -7.47
CA CYS A 153 -16.95 7.61 -6.40
C CYS A 153 -15.63 8.35 -6.16
N MET A 154 -15.08 8.17 -4.96
CA MET A 154 -13.75 8.63 -4.59
C MET A 154 -13.03 7.56 -3.79
N ILE A 155 -11.71 7.71 -3.67
CA ILE A 155 -10.95 6.95 -2.69
C ILE A 155 -11.12 7.62 -1.33
N VAL A 156 -11.42 6.83 -0.31
CA VAL A 156 -11.35 7.27 1.09
C VAL A 156 -10.10 6.69 1.75
N HIS A 157 -9.38 7.52 2.49
CA HIS A 157 -8.25 7.16 3.33
C HIS A 157 -8.59 7.48 4.78
N ILE A 158 -8.52 6.49 5.66
CA ILE A 158 -8.72 6.68 7.10
C ILE A 158 -7.41 6.39 7.79
N THR A 159 -6.69 7.46 8.16
CA THR A 159 -5.38 7.39 8.81
C THR A 159 -5.46 6.66 10.15
N ASP A 160 -4.33 6.16 10.66
CA ASP A 160 -4.20 5.57 12.00
C ASP A 160 -4.70 6.48 13.14
N LYS A 161 -4.82 7.80 12.89
CA LYS A 161 -5.32 8.79 13.84
C LYS A 161 -6.84 9.02 13.73
N GLY A 162 -7.55 8.20 12.96
CA GLY A 162 -9.00 8.31 12.72
C GLY A 162 -9.40 9.48 11.82
N LYS A 163 -8.44 10.09 11.12
CA LYS A 163 -8.69 11.19 10.20
C LYS A 163 -9.12 10.65 8.85
N VAL A 164 -10.26 11.14 8.36
CA VAL A 164 -10.81 10.80 7.04
C VAL A 164 -10.32 11.81 6.00
N GLU A 165 -9.79 11.27 4.91
CA GLU A 165 -9.26 11.96 3.76
C GLU A 165 -9.88 11.38 2.48
N PHE A 166 -9.99 12.20 1.44
CA PHE A 166 -10.51 11.77 0.14
C PHE A 166 -9.49 12.04 -0.95
N LEU A 167 -9.34 11.10 -1.88
CA LEU A 167 -8.43 11.21 -3.03
C LEU A 167 -9.20 10.98 -4.33
N LYS A 168 -8.78 11.70 -5.38
CA LYS A 168 -9.26 11.41 -6.74
C LYS A 168 -8.54 10.18 -7.26
N GLY A 169 -9.28 9.13 -7.57
CA GLY A 169 -8.76 7.97 -8.29
C GLY A 169 -8.91 8.12 -9.80
N LYS A 170 -8.02 7.48 -10.55
CA LYS A 170 -8.14 7.29 -12.00
C LYS A 170 -8.75 5.92 -12.25
N ILE A 171 -9.95 5.88 -12.80
CA ILE A 171 -10.64 4.65 -13.17
C ILE A 171 -10.11 4.18 -14.52
N SER A 172 -9.68 2.92 -14.61
CA SER A 172 -9.32 2.23 -15.84
C SER A 172 -9.72 0.77 -15.71
N ASP A 173 -10.46 0.26 -16.69
CA ASP A 173 -10.93 -1.12 -16.71
C ASP A 173 -11.68 -1.49 -15.42
N SER A 174 -11.23 -2.51 -14.69
CA SER A 174 -11.82 -2.99 -13.44
C SER A 174 -11.17 -2.40 -12.18
N TYR A 175 -10.34 -1.36 -12.31
CA TYR A 175 -9.57 -0.79 -11.20
C TYR A 175 -9.76 0.72 -11.08
N ILE A 176 -9.63 1.19 -9.84
CA ILE A 176 -9.39 2.59 -9.53
C ILE A 176 -7.97 2.73 -8.98
N SER A 177 -7.15 3.55 -9.64
CA SER A 177 -5.75 3.77 -9.31
C SER A 177 -5.52 5.12 -8.64
N PHE A 178 -4.64 5.18 -7.65
CA PHE A 178 -4.25 6.42 -6.96
C PHE A 178 -2.83 6.31 -6.40
N ASP A 179 -2.24 7.43 -6.03
CA ASP A 179 -0.91 7.49 -5.43
C ASP A 179 -1.03 7.64 -3.91
N ALA A 180 -0.27 6.84 -3.15
CA ALA A 180 -0.30 6.80 -1.69
C ALA A 180 1.10 6.96 -1.10
N ALA A 181 1.21 7.81 -0.08
CA ALA A 181 2.46 8.05 0.65
C ALA A 181 2.41 7.56 2.10
N GLU A 182 1.21 7.43 2.66
CA GLU A 182 0.94 6.89 3.99
C GLU A 182 0.00 5.71 3.84
N PHE A 183 0.19 4.66 4.65
CA PHE A 183 -0.57 3.42 4.54
C PHE A 183 -1.27 3.11 5.85
N SER A 184 -2.58 2.93 5.74
CA SER A 184 -3.52 2.61 6.81
C SER A 184 -4.79 2.03 6.14
N SER A 185 -5.99 2.57 6.37
CA SER A 185 -7.20 2.11 5.69
C SER A 185 -7.49 2.88 4.39
N TYR A 186 -7.60 2.18 3.26
CA TYR A 186 -8.03 2.73 1.98
C TYR A 186 -9.27 2.02 1.45
N GLY A 187 -10.14 2.75 0.78
CA GLY A 187 -11.41 2.22 0.31
C GLY A 187 -12.04 3.04 -0.80
N ILE A 188 -13.19 2.58 -1.30
CA ILE A 188 -14.00 3.29 -2.28
C ILE A 188 -15.29 3.75 -1.61
N VAL A 189 -15.65 5.01 -1.80
CA VAL A 189 -16.91 5.59 -1.35
C VAL A 189 -17.74 6.02 -2.55
N GLY A 190 -19.00 5.58 -2.61
CA GLY A 190 -20.00 6.01 -3.59
C GLY A 190 -20.82 7.18 -3.06
N PHE A 191 -21.17 8.15 -3.91
CA PHE A 191 -21.98 9.31 -3.52
C PHE A 191 -22.71 9.95 -4.73
N MET A 192 -23.64 10.86 -4.45
CA MET A 192 -24.54 11.47 -5.44
C MET A 192 -24.04 12.79 -6.06
N GLY A 193 -22.89 13.28 -5.63
CA GLY A 193 -22.30 14.56 -6.06
C GLY A 193 -21.26 14.41 -7.17
N ASP A 194 -20.58 15.51 -7.49
CA ASP A 194 -19.45 15.54 -8.44
C ASP A 194 -18.12 15.58 -7.68
N SER A 195 -17.17 14.70 -8.06
CA SER A 195 -15.87 14.61 -7.38
C SER A 195 -15.00 15.87 -7.55
N ASP A 196 -15.08 16.53 -8.70
CA ASP A 196 -14.28 17.72 -9.00
C ASP A 196 -14.81 18.95 -8.27
N GLU A 197 -16.12 19.09 -8.12
CA GLU A 197 -16.71 20.15 -7.29
C GLU A 197 -16.24 20.03 -5.83
N ILE A 198 -16.32 18.82 -5.27
CA ILE A 198 -15.92 18.52 -3.88
C ILE A 198 -14.44 18.82 -3.64
N LEU A 199 -13.57 18.48 -4.59
CA LEU A 199 -12.12 18.73 -4.51
C LEU A 199 -11.75 20.20 -4.79
N SER A 200 -12.52 20.90 -5.61
CA SER A 200 -12.26 22.30 -5.98
C SER A 200 -12.57 23.30 -4.87
N GLY A 201 -13.51 22.96 -3.97
CA GLY A 201 -13.92 23.80 -2.85
C GLY A 201 -12.95 23.81 -1.66
N GLN A 202 -11.80 23.15 -1.74
CA GLN A 202 -10.94 22.90 -0.58
C GLN A 202 -9.44 23.11 -0.83
N GLU A 203 -8.69 23.33 0.26
CA GLU A 203 -7.26 23.63 0.23
C GLU A 203 -6.45 22.49 -0.40
N LYS A 204 -5.83 22.76 -1.55
CA LYS A 204 -4.80 21.91 -2.14
C LYS A 204 -3.56 21.94 -1.25
N LYS A 205 -3.38 20.94 -0.38
CA LYS A 205 -2.13 20.79 0.38
C LYS A 205 -1.11 20.02 -0.43
N LYS A 206 0.05 20.64 -0.70
CA LYS A 206 1.22 19.89 -1.18
C LYS A 206 1.75 19.08 -0.01
N PRO A 207 1.97 17.76 -0.16
CA PRO A 207 2.62 17.00 0.90
C PRO A 207 4.05 17.52 1.05
N VAL A 208 4.42 17.97 2.25
CA VAL A 208 5.77 18.45 2.56
C VAL A 208 6.59 17.25 3.04
N TRP A 209 7.15 16.48 2.09
CA TRP A 209 8.11 15.43 2.41
C TRP A 209 9.53 16.00 2.31
N PRO A 210 10.33 16.04 3.40
CA PRO A 210 11.65 16.65 3.39
C PRO A 210 12.71 15.89 2.56
N TRP A 211 12.42 14.69 2.04
CA TRP A 211 13.43 13.81 1.44
C TRP A 211 13.20 13.41 -0.04
N ILE A 212 12.14 13.88 -0.70
CA ILE A 212 11.98 13.65 -2.15
C ILE A 212 12.84 14.67 -2.91
N ALA A 213 14.13 14.35 -3.05
CA ALA A 213 15.06 15.06 -3.90
C ALA A 213 15.56 14.13 -5.01
N ALA A 214 14.68 13.78 -5.96
CA ALA A 214 15.03 13.54 -7.36
C ALA A 214 13.80 13.09 -8.17
N GLY A 215 13.54 13.77 -9.29
CA GLY A 215 12.92 13.11 -10.45
C GLY A 215 11.40 13.15 -10.59
N GLY A 216 10.81 14.35 -10.61
CA GLY A 216 9.77 14.66 -11.61
C GLY A 216 8.42 13.95 -11.51
N ALA A 217 7.65 14.22 -10.47
CA ALA A 217 6.20 14.44 -10.57
C ALA A 217 5.77 15.21 -9.31
N ALA A 218 5.35 16.46 -9.46
CA ALA A 218 4.74 17.18 -8.35
C ALA A 218 3.34 16.59 -8.10
N LEU A 219 3.25 15.58 -7.23
CA LEU A 219 1.98 15.00 -6.86
C LEU A 219 1.21 15.96 -5.96
N ILE A 220 0.10 16.47 -6.49
CA ILE A 220 -0.91 17.19 -5.71
C ILE A 220 -1.86 16.13 -5.15
N LEU A 221 -1.60 15.64 -3.94
CA LEU A 221 -2.62 14.96 -3.15
C LEU A 221 -3.62 16.03 -2.70
N VAL A 222 -4.82 16.04 -3.28
CA VAL A 222 -5.90 16.89 -2.77
C VAL A 222 -6.52 16.16 -1.58
N VAL A 223 -6.03 16.45 -0.39
CA VAL A 223 -6.55 15.89 0.86
C VAL A 223 -7.69 16.76 1.37
N ILE A 224 -8.90 16.24 1.34
CA ILE A 224 -10.04 16.85 2.04
C ILE A 224 -9.96 16.47 3.53
N LEU A 225 -9.82 17.48 4.40
CA LEU A 225 -9.86 17.28 5.84
C LEU A 225 -11.31 17.25 6.31
N GLY A 226 -11.85 16.05 6.57
CA GLY A 226 -13.03 15.91 7.42
C GLY A 226 -12.66 16.27 8.87
N GLY A 227 -12.57 17.55 9.18
CA GLY A 227 -12.12 18.05 10.48
C GLY A 227 -13.15 17.79 11.58
N VAL A 228 -13.06 16.63 12.25
CA VAL A 228 -13.38 16.50 13.67
C VAL A 228 -12.29 15.66 14.31
N GLN A 229 -11.32 16.30 14.99
CA GLN A 229 -10.55 15.58 16.01
C GLN A 229 -11.55 15.14 17.07
N ILE A 230 -11.79 13.84 17.19
CA ILE A 230 -12.53 13.29 18.32
C ILE A 230 -11.67 13.59 19.55
N ALA A 231 -12.09 14.59 20.31
CA ALA A 231 -11.49 14.88 21.59
C ALA A 231 -11.65 13.63 22.46
N ASP A 232 -10.51 13.05 22.81
CA ASP A 232 -10.33 11.94 23.73
C ASP A 232 -11.14 12.24 25.00
N SER A 233 -12.32 11.62 25.12
CA SER A 233 -13.26 11.86 26.21
C SER A 233 -12.74 11.19 27.48
N ARG A 234 -11.70 11.77 28.07
CA ARG A 234 -11.22 11.38 29.40
C ARG A 234 -12.28 11.72 30.44
N ARG A 235 -13.02 10.68 30.83
CA ARG A 235 -13.59 10.43 32.16
C ARG A 235 -13.89 11.69 32.99
N LYS A 236 -15.11 12.22 32.85
CA LYS A 236 -15.78 12.85 34.00
C LYS A 236 -16.14 11.75 34.99
N LYS A 237 -15.29 11.53 36.00
CA LYS A 237 -15.77 10.97 37.27
C LYS A 237 -16.53 12.10 38.00
N LYS A 238 -17.86 12.01 38.01
CA LYS A 238 -18.70 12.39 39.16
C LYS A 238 -18.15 11.64 40.38
N ASP A 239 -17.92 12.24 41.53
CA ASP A 239 -18.86 12.65 42.58
C ASP A 239 -17.93 13.03 43.76
N LYS A 240 -18.20 13.90 44.73
CA LYS A 240 -19.42 14.36 45.40
C LYS A 240 -19.02 15.60 46.20
N GLY A 241 -19.86 16.63 46.18
CA GLY A 241 -19.96 17.49 47.35
C GLY A 241 -20.83 16.76 48.38
N GLU A 242 -20.40 16.77 49.64
CA GLU A 242 -21.32 16.71 50.78
C GLU A 242 -20.65 17.40 51.98
N LYS A 243 -21.30 18.50 52.37
CA LYS A 243 -21.44 19.13 53.69
C LYS A 243 -20.18 19.50 54.48
#